data_AF-C0NTM5-F1
#
_entry.id   AF-C0NTM5-F1
#
_cell.length_a   1.000
_cell.length_b   1.000
_cell.length_c   1.000
_cell.angle_alpha   90.00
_cell.angle_beta   90.00
_cell.angle_gamma   90.00
#
_symmetry.space_group_name_H-M   'P 1'
#
loop_
_entity.id
_entity.type
_entity.pdbx_description
1 polymer ?
#
loop_
_entity_poly.entity_id
_entity_poly.type
_entity_poly.pdbx_seq_one_letter_code
_entity_poly.pdbx_strand_id
1 'polypeptide(L)'
;MLSHSSSSVFTHADTAPRNIMVDENYQITGLLDWEYAGWYPDYREYAQIMRPTCQTGDWQSWMDATAPQKWDISGIAAARRILF
;
A
#
# COMPACT_ATOMS: atom_id res chain seq x y z
N MET A 1 -3.36 -4.12 -18.51
CA MET A 1 -4.34 -3.03 -18.30
C MET A 1 -4.23 -2.57 -16.86
N LEU A 2 -4.62 -1.35 -16.49
CA LEU A 2 -4.66 -0.96 -15.07
C LEU A 2 -5.82 -1.68 -14.38
N SER A 3 -5.65 -2.02 -13.10
CA SER A 3 -6.76 -2.49 -12.26
C SER A 3 -7.87 -1.43 -12.29
N HIS A 4 -9.11 -1.87 -12.36
CA HIS A 4 -10.27 -0.98 -12.34
C HIS A 4 -11.11 -1.26 -11.10
N SER A 5 -11.53 -0.19 -10.44
CA SER A 5 -12.52 -0.23 -9.38
C SER A 5 -13.57 0.85 -9.63
N SER A 6 -14.81 0.52 -9.28
CA SER A 6 -15.94 1.46 -9.28
C SER A 6 -16.03 2.25 -7.97
N SER A 7 -15.21 1.91 -6.97
CA SER A 7 -15.20 2.57 -5.67
C SER A 7 -14.05 3.57 -5.57
N SER A 8 -14.28 4.64 -4.80
CA SER A 8 -13.22 5.52 -4.31
C SER A 8 -13.26 5.48 -2.79
N VAL A 9 -12.14 5.16 -2.17
CA VAL A 9 -12.02 5.00 -0.72
C VAL A 9 -10.94 5.94 -0.20
N PHE A 10 -11.14 6.44 1.01
CA PHE A 10 -10.11 7.20 1.69
C PHE A 10 -8.99 6.24 2.11
N THR A 11 -7.78 6.52 1.68
CA THR A 11 -6.64 5.64 1.89
C THR A 11 -5.38 6.44 2.21
N HIS A 12 -4.46 5.82 2.95
CA HIS A 12 -3.22 6.46 3.39
C HIS A 12 -2.24 6.71 2.23
N ALA A 13 -2.27 5.85 1.22
CA ALA A 13 -1.44 5.80 0.01
C ALA A 13 0.08 5.63 0.25
N ASP A 14 0.49 5.39 1.49
CA ASP A 14 1.89 5.18 1.90
C ASP A 14 2.01 4.32 3.17
N THR A 15 1.17 3.27 3.29
CA THR A 15 1.28 2.35 4.42
C THR A 15 2.57 1.55 4.32
N ALA A 16 3.48 1.80 5.24
CA ALA A 16 4.76 1.11 5.37
C ALA A 16 5.16 1.01 6.84
N PRO A 17 6.06 0.07 7.22
CA PRO A 17 6.43 -0.12 8.63
C PRO A 17 6.94 1.16 9.31
N ARG A 18 7.61 2.04 8.56
CA ARG A 18 8.12 3.34 9.05
C ARG A 18 7.03 4.31 9.52
N ASN A 19 5.79 4.11 9.06
CA ASN A 19 4.64 4.98 9.34
C ASN A 19 3.71 4.39 10.42
N ILE A 20 4.08 3.25 11.03
CA ILE A 20 3.29 2.56 12.05
C ILE A 20 3.99 2.68 13.40
N MET A 21 3.34 3.31 14.37
CA MET A 21 3.82 3.32 15.75
C MET A 21 3.39 2.05 16.46
N VAL A 22 4.32 1.45 17.21
CA VAL A 22 4.11 0.22 17.97
C VAL A 22 4.64 0.43 19.38
N ASP A 23 3.87 0.01 20.39
CA ASP A 23 4.31 0.06 21.78
C ASP A 23 5.17 -1.15 22.20
N GLU A 24 5.59 -1.17 23.45
CA GLU A 24 6.37 -2.28 24.04
C GLU A 24 5.62 -3.62 24.09
N ASN A 25 4.28 -3.61 23.94
CA ASN A 25 3.41 -4.78 23.91
C ASN A 25 3.05 -5.20 22.47
N TYR A 26 3.78 -4.68 21.47
CA TYR A 26 3.54 -4.92 20.05
C TYR A 26 2.15 -4.49 19.56
N GLN A 27 1.51 -3.55 20.25
CA GLN A 27 0.22 -3.00 19.83
C GLN A 27 0.44 -1.81 18.91
N ILE A 28 -0.33 -1.75 17.82
CA ILE A 28 -0.33 -0.59 16.94
C ILE A 28 -0.99 0.58 17.68
N THR A 29 -0.25 1.66 17.90
CA THR A 29 -0.72 2.85 18.65
C THR A 29 -1.05 4.02 17.74
N GLY A 30 -0.60 4.02 16.49
CA GLY A 30 -0.97 5.05 15.54
C GLY A 30 -0.36 4.88 14.16
N LEU A 31 -0.89 5.67 13.23
CA LEU A 31 -0.43 5.81 11.85
C LEU A 31 0.03 7.25 11.64
N LEU A 32 1.23 7.42 11.12
CA LEU A 32 1.87 8.71 10.85
C LEU A 32 1.97 8.95 9.34
N ASP A 33 2.35 10.17 8.95
CA ASP A 33 2.72 10.51 7.57
C ASP A 33 1.56 10.41 6.55
N TRP A 34 0.45 11.04 6.89
CA TRP A 34 -0.77 11.09 6.07
C TRP A 34 -0.70 12.06 4.88
N GLU A 35 0.49 12.56 4.49
CA GLU A 35 0.61 13.60 3.45
C GLU A 35 0.15 13.13 2.05
N TYR A 36 0.25 11.83 1.77
CA TYR A 36 -0.25 11.22 0.53
C TYR A 36 -1.69 10.72 0.64
N ALA A 37 -2.34 10.89 1.80
CA ALA A 37 -3.68 10.37 2.00
C ALA A 37 -4.70 11.08 1.13
N GLY A 38 -5.70 10.32 0.68
CA GLY A 38 -6.72 10.86 -0.20
C GLY A 38 -7.72 9.82 -0.66
N TRP A 39 -8.65 10.27 -1.50
CA TRP A 39 -9.64 9.41 -2.13
C TRP A 39 -9.05 8.82 -3.41
N TYR A 40 -8.82 7.52 -3.38
CA TYR A 40 -8.26 6.77 -4.50
C TYR A 40 -9.10 5.50 -4.76
N PRO A 41 -8.97 4.88 -5.93
CA PRO A 41 -9.47 3.53 -6.12
C PRO A 41 -8.91 2.59 -5.04
N ASP A 42 -9.74 1.67 -4.55
CA ASP A 42 -9.39 0.68 -3.50
C ASP A 42 -8.12 -0.14 -3.77
N TYR A 43 -7.76 -0.40 -5.03
CA TYR A 43 -6.51 -1.06 -5.39
C TYR A 43 -5.26 -0.21 -5.11
N ARG A 44 -5.41 1.10 -4.89
CA ARG A 44 -4.29 2.05 -4.76
C ARG A 44 -3.40 1.70 -3.58
N GLU A 45 -3.97 1.40 -2.42
CA GLU A 45 -3.18 1.09 -1.22
C GLU A 45 -2.32 -0.15 -1.43
N TYR A 46 -2.95 -1.23 -1.89
CA TYR A 46 -2.27 -2.47 -2.22
C TYR A 46 -1.14 -2.22 -3.24
N ALA A 47 -1.41 -1.45 -4.30
CA ALA A 47 -0.39 -1.12 -5.29
C ALA A 47 0.77 -0.29 -4.73
N GLN A 48 0.53 0.59 -3.74
CA GLN A 48 1.55 1.40 -3.09
C GLN A 48 2.43 0.57 -2.16
N ILE A 49 1.84 -0.31 -1.35
CA ILE A 49 2.56 -1.25 -0.47
C ILE A 49 3.50 -2.14 -1.30
N MET A 50 3.04 -2.62 -2.46
CA MET A 50 3.81 -3.48 -3.37
C MET A 50 4.85 -2.72 -4.22
N ARG A 51 5.17 -1.46 -3.90
CA ARG A 51 6.27 -0.74 -4.57
C ARG A 51 7.61 -1.34 -4.19
N PRO A 52 8.55 -1.55 -5.14
CA PRO A 52 9.91 -2.00 -4.81
C PRO A 52 10.61 -1.14 -3.75
N THR A 53 10.37 0.18 -3.73
CA THR A 53 10.92 1.10 -2.71
C THR A 53 10.38 0.85 -1.30
N CYS A 54 9.25 0.17 -1.16
CA CYS A 54 8.64 -0.22 0.11
C CYS A 54 9.02 -1.66 0.51
N GLN A 55 9.96 -2.29 -0.21
CA GLN A 55 10.44 -3.64 0.12
C GLN A 55 11.39 -3.57 1.32
N THR A 56 10.81 -3.51 2.51
CA THR A 56 11.52 -3.59 3.78
C THR A 56 11.26 -4.95 4.42
N GLY A 57 12.28 -5.80 4.47
CA GLY A 57 12.15 -7.15 5.02
C GLY A 57 11.07 -7.98 4.30
N ASP A 58 10.18 -8.57 5.09
CA ASP A 58 9.06 -9.41 4.67
C ASP A 58 7.72 -8.65 4.59
N TRP A 59 7.74 -7.32 4.70
CA TRP A 59 6.53 -6.47 4.73
C TRP A 59 5.56 -6.76 3.58
N GLN A 60 6.04 -6.78 2.34
CA GLN A 60 5.19 -7.05 1.19
C GLN A 60 4.61 -8.47 1.21
N SER A 61 5.39 -9.44 1.64
CA SER A 61 4.93 -10.83 1.75
C SER A 61 3.80 -10.95 2.78
N TRP A 62 3.94 -10.30 3.93
CA TRP A 62 2.88 -10.27 4.95
C TRP A 62 1.64 -9.52 4.50
N MET A 63 1.81 -8.35 3.88
CA MET A 63 0.68 -7.57 3.38
C MET A 63 -0.04 -8.28 2.24
N ASP A 64 0.66 -8.97 1.34
CA ASP A 64 0.03 -9.81 0.31
C ASP A 64 -0.67 -11.04 0.92
N ALA A 65 -0.07 -11.69 1.92
CA ALA A 65 -0.66 -12.85 2.58
C ALA A 65 -1.94 -12.50 3.37
N THR A 66 -2.04 -11.27 3.88
CA THR A 66 -3.15 -10.81 4.72
C THR A 66 -4.12 -9.86 4.01
N ALA A 67 -3.87 -9.54 2.74
CA ALA A 67 -4.74 -8.67 1.96
C ALA A 67 -6.16 -9.25 1.89
N PRO A 68 -7.21 -8.50 2.31
CA PRO A 68 -8.59 -8.97 2.17
C PRO A 68 -9.00 -9.11 0.71
N GLN A 69 -8.36 -8.34 -0.18
CA GLN A 69 -8.52 -8.40 -1.62
C GLN A 69 -7.18 -8.14 -2.29
N LYS A 70 -6.82 -9.02 -3.23
CA LYS A 70 -5.63 -8.85 -4.07
C LYS A 70 -6.01 -8.23 -5.41
N TRP A 71 -5.13 -7.41 -5.94
CA TRP A 71 -5.33 -6.72 -7.21
C TRP A 71 -4.24 -7.10 -8.21
N ASP A 72 -4.61 -7.30 -9.47
CA ASP A 72 -3.62 -7.38 -10.55
C ASP A 72 -3.02 -5.99 -10.80
N ILE A 73 -1.83 -5.77 -10.25
CA ILE A 73 -1.08 -4.53 -10.37
C ILE A 73 -0.01 -4.59 -11.47
N SER A 74 -0.01 -5.60 -12.34
CA SER A 74 0.98 -5.76 -13.42
C SER A 74 1.03 -4.54 -14.34
N GLY A 75 -0.11 -3.94 -14.65
CA GLY A 75 -0.18 -2.69 -15.42
C GLY A 75 0.45 -1.50 -14.70
N ILE A 76 0.29 -1.41 -13.38
CA ILE A 76 0.91 -0.36 -12.56
C ILE A 76 2.43 -0.57 -12.50
N ALA A 77 2.88 -1.82 -12.33
CA ALA A 77 4.29 -2.17 -12.35
C ALA A 77 4.94 -1.85 -13.71
N ALA A 78 4.25 -2.13 -14.82
CA ALA A 78 4.70 -1.78 -16.15
C ALA A 78 4.82 -0.26 -16.33
N ALA A 79 3.81 0.51 -15.90
CA ALA A 79 3.83 1.97 -15.96
C ALA A 79 4.96 2.56 -15.11
N ARG A 80 5.23 2.01 -13.92
CA ARG A 80 6.32 2.45 -13.05
C ARG A 80 7.67 2.39 -13.73
N ARG A 81 7.99 1.31 -14.46
CA ARG A 81 9.28 1.15 -15.18
C ARG A 81 9.53 2.17 -16.29
N ILE A 82 8.49 2.86 -16.76
CA ILE A 82 8.58 3.84 -17.85
C ILE A 82 8.60 5.25 -17.30
N LEU A 83 7.81 5.51 -16.26
CA LEU A 83 7.63 6.85 -15.70
C LEU A 83 8.64 7.19 -14.60
N PHE A 84 9.25 6.20 -13.95
CA PHE A 84 10.15 6.34 -12.80
C PHE A 84 11.26 5.29 -12.84
#